data_AF-A0A6C0DED2-F1
#
_entry.id   AF-A0A6C0DED2-F1
#
_cell.length_a   1.000
_cell.length_b   1.000
_cell.length_c   1.000
_cell.angle_alpha   90.00
_cell.angle_beta   90.00
_cell.angle_gamma   90.00
#
_symmetry.space_group_name_H-M   'P 1'
#
loop_
_entity.id
_entity.type
_entity.pdbx_description
1 polymer ?
#
loop_
_entity_poly.entity_id
_entity_poly.type
_entity_poly.pdbx_seq_one_letter_code
_entity_poly.pdbx_strand_id
1 'polypeptide(L)'
;MATPASSTPANPVVVPAAATATAAAADILPSAQTMIQASKLAIEQDRAIMLDYYRQTAGGTAFLGEDPNTKEKILVKSKDEFTSLIKKLFKVGDDFIILTENSLYVVSGKIQKRKVNLASLQEAYDSSL
;
A
#
# COMPACT_ATOMS: atom_id res chain seq x y z
N MET A 1 36.33 -15.23 51.94
CA MET A 1 35.47 -14.25 52.63
C MET A 1 35.43 -12.99 51.77
N ALA A 2 34.26 -12.75 51.15
CA ALA A 2 33.68 -11.51 50.60
C ALA A 2 34.53 -10.46 49.83
N THR A 3 34.26 -10.36 48.51
CA THR A 3 33.77 -9.21 47.68
C THR A 3 33.55 -7.80 48.32
N PRO A 4 33.26 -6.71 47.57
CA PRO A 4 33.39 -6.41 46.12
C PRO A 4 33.94 -4.99 45.79
N ALA A 5 34.09 -4.71 44.49
CA ALA A 5 34.35 -3.41 43.86
C ALA A 5 33.18 -2.42 43.97
N SER A 6 33.45 -1.11 43.89
CA SER A 6 32.43 -0.08 43.65
C SER A 6 33.02 1.14 42.94
N SER A 7 32.92 1.15 41.62
CA SER A 7 33.05 2.33 40.76
C SER A 7 31.79 3.19 40.87
N THR A 8 31.96 4.50 40.92
CA THR A 8 30.88 5.49 40.88
C THR A 8 30.71 5.99 39.44
N PRO A 9 29.51 5.91 38.82
CA PRO A 9 29.18 6.71 37.66
C PRO A 9 28.37 7.95 38.07
N ALA A 10 28.83 9.12 37.61
CA ALA A 10 28.09 10.36 37.62
C ALA A 10 26.92 10.29 36.63
N ASN A 11 25.74 10.64 37.10
CA ASN A 11 24.49 10.68 36.34
C ASN A 11 24.18 12.14 35.97
N PRO A 12 23.96 12.52 34.70
CA PRO A 12 23.37 13.81 34.37
C PRO A 12 21.84 13.74 34.35
N VAL A 13 21.23 14.67 35.06
CA VAL A 13 19.79 14.92 35.14
C VAL A 13 19.29 15.58 33.85
N VAL A 14 18.39 14.85 33.18
CA VAL A 14 17.11 15.25 32.55
C VAL A 14 16.97 16.68 31.98
N VAL A 15 16.76 16.75 30.66
CA VAL A 15 15.74 17.61 30.04
C VAL A 15 14.95 16.79 29.00
N PRO A 16 13.61 16.64 29.10
CA PRO A 16 12.80 16.14 28.00
C PRO A 16 12.33 17.36 27.21
N ALA A 17 12.96 17.62 26.06
CA ALA A 17 12.43 18.57 25.10
C ALA A 17 11.13 17.99 24.53
N ALA A 18 10.04 18.72 24.76
CA ALA A 18 8.70 18.40 24.30
C ALA A 18 8.67 18.22 22.77
N ALA A 19 8.55 16.97 22.33
CA ALA A 19 8.08 16.66 20.99
C ALA A 19 6.55 16.76 21.00
N THR A 20 6.04 17.86 20.46
CA THR A 20 4.65 17.99 20.02
C THR A 20 4.24 16.75 19.24
N ALA A 21 3.24 16.03 19.75
CA ALA A 21 2.61 14.90 19.10
C ALA A 21 1.87 15.38 17.83
N THR A 22 2.57 15.38 16.70
CA THR A 22 1.92 15.29 15.39
C THR A 22 1.44 13.85 15.24
N ALA A 23 0.13 13.69 15.06
CA ALA A 23 -0.55 12.41 14.94
C ALA A 23 0.28 11.38 14.16
N ALA A 24 0.56 10.26 14.82
CA ALA A 24 1.27 9.12 14.25
C ALA A 24 0.63 8.78 12.89
N ALA A 25 1.31 9.14 11.80
CA ALA A 25 1.11 8.49 10.52
C ALA A 25 1.51 7.04 10.79
N ALA A 26 0.52 6.21 11.12
CA ALA A 26 0.71 4.82 11.42
C ALA A 26 1.64 4.23 10.36
N ASP A 27 2.61 3.44 10.81
CA ASP A 27 3.56 2.68 10.01
C ASP A 27 2.79 1.71 9.08
N ILE A 28 2.15 2.25 8.05
CA ILE A 28 1.38 1.52 7.06
C ILE A 28 2.37 1.02 6.03
N LEU A 29 3.11 0.02 6.45
CA LEU A 29 4.03 -0.74 5.62
C LEU A 29 3.36 -2.06 5.23
N PRO A 30 3.54 -2.52 3.99
CA PRO A 30 3.16 -3.87 3.61
C PRO A 30 3.94 -4.89 4.43
N SER A 31 3.35 -6.07 4.62
CA SER A 31 4.05 -7.16 5.30
C SER A 31 5.34 -7.52 4.56
N ALA A 32 6.37 -7.97 5.30
CA ALA A 32 7.62 -8.42 4.69
C ALA A 32 7.40 -9.56 3.67
N GLN A 33 6.44 -10.45 3.93
CA GLN A 33 6.05 -11.53 3.01
C GLN A 33 5.46 -10.97 1.71
N THR A 34 4.62 -9.94 1.80
CA THR A 34 4.04 -9.24 0.64
C THR A 34 5.14 -8.68 -0.25
N MET A 35 6.14 -8.01 0.33
CA MET A 35 7.26 -7.44 -0.42
C MET A 35 8.13 -8.52 -1.09
N ILE A 36 8.38 -9.64 -0.41
CA ILE A 36 9.14 -10.76 -1.00
C ILE A 36 8.40 -11.33 -2.22
N GLN A 37 7.08 -11.57 -2.10
CA GLN A 37 6.27 -12.07 -3.22
C GLN A 37 6.16 -11.06 -4.36
N ALA A 38 5.97 -9.78 -4.04
CA ALA A 38 5.94 -8.71 -5.03
C ALA A 38 7.27 -8.61 -5.78
N SER A 39 8.40 -8.72 -5.06
CA SER A 39 9.74 -8.73 -5.65
C SER A 39 9.95 -9.93 -6.58
N LYS A 40 9.49 -11.12 -6.18
CA LYS A 40 9.56 -12.31 -7.03
C LYS A 40 8.78 -12.12 -8.32
N LEU A 41 7.55 -11.60 -8.23
CA LEU A 41 6.71 -11.31 -9.40
C LEU A 41 7.30 -10.21 -10.29
N ALA A 42 7.89 -9.18 -9.69
CA ALA A 42 8.55 -8.09 -10.41
C ALA A 42 9.74 -8.59 -11.23
N ILE A 43 10.54 -9.50 -10.67
CA ILE A 43 11.68 -10.12 -11.37
C ILE A 43 11.18 -11.06 -12.48
N GLU A 44 10.17 -11.88 -12.20
CA GLU A 44 9.65 -12.86 -13.18
C GLU A 44 8.96 -12.19 -14.38
N GLN A 45 8.29 -11.05 -14.16
CA GLN A 45 7.55 -10.35 -15.20
C GLN A 45 8.25 -9.11 -15.77
N ASP A 46 9.42 -8.75 -15.24
CA ASP A 46 10.15 -7.53 -15.58
C ASP A 46 9.27 -6.27 -15.39
N ARG A 47 8.70 -6.10 -14.19
CA ARG A 47 7.77 -5.00 -13.88
C ARG A 47 8.17 -4.24 -12.63
N ALA A 48 8.03 -2.92 -12.67
CA ALA A 48 8.25 -2.06 -11.50
C ALA A 48 7.15 -2.25 -10.45
N ILE A 49 7.54 -2.23 -9.17
CA ILE A 49 6.63 -2.26 -8.03
C ILE A 49 6.28 -0.82 -7.64
N MET A 50 5.00 -0.49 -7.63
CA MET A 50 4.42 0.78 -7.22
C MET A 50 3.70 0.63 -5.89
N LEU A 51 4.06 1.48 -4.94
CA LEU A 51 3.56 1.47 -3.55
C LEU A 51 2.66 2.68 -3.24
N ASP A 52 2.46 3.56 -4.22
CA ASP A 52 1.73 4.83 -4.07
C ASP A 52 0.29 4.62 -3.58
N TYR A 53 -0.34 3.52 -4.01
CA TYR A 53 -1.70 3.16 -3.65
C TYR A 53 -1.83 2.49 -2.28
N TYR A 54 -0.73 2.09 -1.64
CA TYR A 54 -0.78 1.36 -0.38
C TYR A 54 -1.43 2.18 0.73
N ARG A 55 -0.98 3.43 0.88
CA ARG A 55 -1.52 4.35 1.90
C ARG A 55 -2.97 4.75 1.63
N GLN A 56 -3.30 4.90 0.35
CA GLN A 56 -4.62 5.32 -0.11
C GLN A 56 -5.67 4.22 0.08
N THR A 57 -5.27 2.96 -0.17
CA THR A 57 -6.12 1.80 0.08
C THR A 57 -6.27 1.51 1.58
N ALA A 58 -5.24 1.77 2.38
CA ALA A 58 -5.33 1.73 3.84
C ALA A 58 -6.26 2.83 4.40
N GLY A 59 -6.26 4.01 3.78
CA GLY A 59 -7.13 5.15 4.12
C GLY A 59 -8.54 5.11 3.52
N GLY A 60 -8.85 4.09 2.69
CA GLY A 60 -10.16 3.93 2.06
C GLY A 60 -10.47 4.93 0.93
N THR A 61 -9.48 5.72 0.48
CA THR A 61 -9.65 6.62 -0.67
C THR A 61 -9.59 5.84 -1.98
N ALA A 62 -8.79 4.77 -2.03
CA ALA A 62 -8.69 3.88 -3.19
C ALA A 62 -9.49 2.58 -3.00
N PHE A 63 -10.18 2.16 -4.05
CA PHE A 63 -11.03 0.98 -4.08
C PHE A 63 -10.81 0.16 -5.36
N LEU A 64 -11.06 -1.13 -5.26
CA LEU A 64 -11.04 -2.05 -6.39
C LEU A 64 -12.38 -2.00 -7.10
N GLY A 65 -12.39 -1.45 -8.30
CA GLY A 65 -13.52 -1.52 -9.23
C GLY A 65 -13.58 -2.89 -9.90
N GLU A 66 -14.74 -3.53 -9.89
CA GLU A 66 -15.02 -4.72 -10.71
C GLU A 66 -16.12 -4.38 -11.70
N ASP A 67 -15.88 -4.65 -12.98
CA ASP A 67 -16.88 -4.47 -14.02
C ASP A 67 -17.86 -5.65 -14.03
N PRO A 68 -19.18 -5.40 -13.95
CA PRO A 68 -20.17 -6.47 -13.94
C PRO A 68 -20.31 -7.19 -15.29
N ASN A 69 -19.94 -6.56 -16.40
CA ASN A 69 -20.08 -7.10 -17.74
C ASN A 69 -18.84 -7.89 -18.16
N THR A 70 -17.65 -7.29 -18.00
CA THR A 70 -16.39 -7.91 -18.44
C THR A 70 -15.70 -8.72 -17.35
N LYS A 71 -16.15 -8.58 -16.08
CA LYS A 71 -15.50 -9.14 -14.88
C LYS A 71 -14.05 -8.68 -14.69
N GLU A 72 -13.66 -7.64 -15.41
CA GLU A 72 -12.34 -7.07 -15.29
C GLU A 72 -12.25 -6.18 -14.06
N LYS A 73 -11.05 -6.04 -13.53
CA LYS A 73 -10.80 -5.29 -12.31
C LYS A 73 -9.93 -4.09 -12.61
N ILE A 74 -10.22 -2.96 -11.99
CA ILE A 74 -9.39 -1.76 -12.04
C ILE A 74 -9.20 -1.23 -10.64
N LEU A 75 -8.09 -0.55 -10.39
CA LEU A 75 -7.87 0.15 -9.14
C LEU A 75 -8.25 1.62 -9.34
N VAL A 76 -9.25 2.09 -8.61
CA VAL A 76 -9.75 3.46 -8.70
C VAL A 76 -9.36 4.18 -7.42
N LYS A 77 -8.56 5.24 -7.55
CA LYS A 77 -8.27 6.15 -6.43
C LYS A 77 -9.22 7.34 -6.46
N SER A 78 -9.57 7.83 -7.65
CA SER A 78 -10.50 8.93 -7.84
C SER A 78 -11.13 8.82 -9.23
N LYS A 79 -12.16 9.64 -9.52
CA LYS A 79 -12.82 9.60 -10.84
C LYS A 79 -11.86 9.85 -12.00
N ASP A 80 -10.86 10.69 -11.76
CA ASP A 80 -9.84 11.09 -12.74
C ASP A 80 -8.56 10.24 -12.65
N GLU A 81 -8.35 9.48 -11.56
CA GLU A 81 -7.14 8.69 -11.35
C GLU A 81 -7.49 7.23 -11.08
N PHE A 82 -7.34 6.42 -12.12
CA PHE A 82 -7.52 4.98 -12.11
C PHE A 82 -6.37 4.27 -12.83
N THR A 83 -6.11 3.03 -12.46
CA THR A 83 -5.09 2.21 -13.12
C THR A 83 -5.64 1.58 -14.40
N SER A 84 -4.72 1.11 -15.24
CA SER A 84 -5.04 0.16 -16.30
C SER A 84 -5.68 -1.12 -15.75
N LEU A 85 -6.18 -1.93 -16.68
CA LEU A 85 -6.79 -3.21 -16.40
C LEU A 85 -5.88 -4.12 -15.57
N ILE A 86 -6.44 -4.68 -14.51
CA ILE A 86 -5.76 -5.66 -13.66
C ILE A 86 -5.81 -7.01 -14.36
N LYS A 87 -4.64 -7.55 -14.70
CA LYS A 87 -4.50 -8.89 -15.27
C LYS A 87 -4.57 -9.97 -14.20
N LYS A 88 -3.97 -9.74 -13.04
CA LYS A 88 -3.94 -10.73 -11.96
C LYS A 88 -3.92 -10.06 -10.60
N LEU A 89 -4.55 -10.71 -9.63
CA LEU A 89 -4.58 -10.26 -8.25
C LEU A 89 -4.12 -11.40 -7.35
N PHE A 90 -3.09 -11.15 -6.56
CA PHE A 90 -2.54 -12.09 -5.60
C PHE A 90 -2.85 -11.58 -4.20
N LYS A 91 -3.32 -12.48 -3.34
CA LYS A 91 -3.51 -12.19 -1.92
C LYS A 91 -2.31 -12.74 -1.15
N VAL A 92 -1.64 -11.92 -0.37
CA VAL A 92 -0.49 -12.33 0.45
C VAL A 92 -0.76 -11.88 1.88
N GLY A 93 -1.14 -12.82 2.73
CA GLY A 93 -1.57 -12.53 4.10
C GLY A 93 -2.74 -11.54 4.13
N ASP A 94 -2.47 -10.38 4.71
CA ASP A 94 -3.41 -9.27 4.86
C ASP A 94 -3.28 -8.20 3.77
N ASP A 95 -2.38 -8.36 2.81
CA ASP A 95 -2.21 -7.43 1.69
C ASP A 95 -2.60 -8.07 0.35
N PHE A 96 -2.74 -7.23 -0.67
CA PHE A 96 -2.93 -7.68 -2.04
C PHE A 96 -1.86 -7.09 -2.96
N ILE A 97 -1.44 -7.91 -3.90
CA ILE A 97 -0.54 -7.54 -4.99
C ILE A 97 -1.34 -7.59 -6.28
N ILE A 98 -1.40 -6.46 -6.96
CA ILE A 98 -2.18 -6.24 -8.17
C ILE A 98 -1.20 -6.16 -9.33
N LEU A 99 -1.35 -7.06 -10.28
CA LEU A 99 -0.57 -7.11 -11.50
C LEU A 99 -1.35 -6.43 -12.62
N THR A 100 -0.83 -5.33 -13.12
CA THR A 100 -1.38 -4.62 -14.30
C THR A 100 -0.50 -4.88 -15.53
N GLU A 101 -0.83 -4.25 -16.65
CA GLU A 101 -0.12 -4.43 -17.91
C GLU A 101 1.28 -3.79 -17.96
N ASN A 102 1.59 -2.84 -17.08
CA ASN A 102 2.92 -2.20 -17.06
C ASN A 102 3.59 -2.24 -15.67
N SER A 103 2.80 -2.38 -14.60
CA SER A 103 3.31 -2.22 -13.23
C SER A 103 2.64 -3.16 -12.23
N LEU A 104 3.34 -3.42 -11.13
CA LEU A 104 2.88 -4.19 -9.98
C LEU A 104 2.50 -3.23 -8.86
N TYR A 105 1.25 -3.23 -8.43
CA TYR A 105 0.80 -2.39 -7.31
C TYR A 105 0.66 -3.23 -6.06
N VAL A 106 1.16 -2.73 -4.93
CA VAL A 106 0.88 -3.34 -3.62
C VAL A 106 -0.16 -2.50 -2.91
N VAL A 107 -1.21 -3.14 -2.43
CA VAL A 107 -2.32 -2.49 -1.72
C VAL A 107 -2.61 -3.19 -0.41
N SER A 108 -3.12 -2.43 0.56
CA SER A 108 -3.49 -2.98 1.85
C SER A 108 -4.78 -3.80 1.74
N GLY A 109 -4.94 -4.83 2.57
CA GLY A 109 -6.17 -5.65 2.59
C GLY A 109 -7.43 -4.95 3.04
N LYS A 110 -7.30 -3.71 3.52
CA LYS A 110 -8.42 -2.81 3.81
C LYS A 110 -9.09 -2.24 2.55
N ILE A 111 -8.58 -2.57 1.36
CA ILE A 111 -9.16 -2.14 0.09
C ILE A 111 -10.63 -2.57 -0.03
N GLN A 112 -11.50 -1.59 -0.33
CA GLN A 112 -12.91 -1.85 -0.58
C GLN A 112 -13.12 -2.30 -2.02
N LYS A 113 -14.03 -3.25 -2.24
CA LYS A 113 -14.45 -3.66 -3.59
C LYS A 113 -15.78 -3.00 -3.94
N ARG A 114 -15.86 -2.36 -5.09
CA ARG A 114 -17.09 -1.75 -5.63
C ARG A 114 -17.32 -2.20 -7.05
N LYS A 115 -18.58 -2.34 -7.43
CA LYS A 115 -18.95 -2.51 -8.84
C LYS A 115 -18.82 -1.15 -9.52
N VAL A 116 -18.04 -1.08 -10.58
CA VAL A 116 -17.88 0.13 -11.39
C VAL A 116 -18.26 -0.21 -12.82
N ASN A 117 -18.82 0.76 -13.54
CA ASN A 117 -19.02 0.61 -14.97
C ASN A 117 -17.77 1.14 -15.67
N LEU A 118 -16.95 0.24 -16.21
CA LEU A 118 -15.68 0.59 -16.84
C LEU A 118 -15.91 1.47 -18.08
N ALA A 119 -16.98 1.20 -18.83
CA ALA A 119 -17.38 1.99 -20.00
C ALA A 119 -17.55 3.47 -19.65
N SER A 120 -18.29 3.77 -18.57
CA SER A 120 -18.52 5.15 -18.13
C SER A 120 -17.26 5.86 -17.64
N LEU A 121 -16.28 5.13 -17.09
CA LEU A 121 -15.00 5.71 -16.66
C LEU A 121 -14.08 5.99 -17.87
N GLN A 122 -14.07 5.11 -18.86
CA GLN A 122 -13.33 5.32 -20.10
C GLN A 122 -13.93 6.46 -20.93
N GLU A 123 -15.25 6.54 -21.06
CA GLU A 123 -15.94 7.64 -21.75
C GLU A 123 -15.65 8.99 -21.09
N ALA A 124 -15.58 9.04 -19.76
CA ALA A 124 -15.24 10.26 -19.03
C ALA A 124 -13.79 10.71 -19.27
N TYR A 125 -12.86 9.76 -19.40
CA TYR A 125 -11.46 10.05 -19.72
C TYR A 125 -11.29 10.52 -21.17
N ASP A 126 -11.94 9.83 -22.13
CA ASP A 126 -11.91 10.18 -23.55
C ASP A 126 -12.55 11.55 -23.81
N SER A 127 -13.65 11.87 -23.11
CA SER A 127 -14.30 13.19 -23.19
C SER A 127 -13.47 14.34 -22.57
N SER A 128 -12.41 14.00 -21.82
CA SER A 128 -11.53 14.97 -21.18
C SER A 128 -10.20 15.16 -21.91
N LEU A 129 -9.97 14.41 -23.00
CA LEU A 129 -8.83 14.60 -23.92
C LEU A 129 -9.22 15.49 -25.11
#